data_AF-A0A7W3LQJ1-F1
#
_entry.id   AF-A0A7W3LQJ1-F1
#
_cell.length_a   1.000
_cell.length_b   1.000
_cell.length_c   1.000
_cell.angle_alpha   90.00
_cell.angle_beta   90.00
_cell.angle_gamma   90.00
#
_symmetry.space_group_name_H-M   'P 1'
#
loop_
_entity.id
_entity.type
_entity.pdbx_description
1 polymer ?
#
loop_
_entity_poly.entity_id
_entity_poly.type
_entity_poly.pdbx_seq_one_letter_code
_entity_poly.pdbx_strand_id
1 'polypeptide(L)'
;MPPPHDAPSAAELVTAVREFLERDVLPGLEGRTRFHALVAMNALAVVEREIRLGAEQAAEHATRLKDLGYRDDAALAAAIRAGDLDARHAELKSALAAAVRDKLLVSNPAYLDG
;
A
#
# COMPACT_ATOMS: atom_id res chain seq x y z
N MET A 1 15.16 -19.92 -15.96
CA MET A 1 15.97 -19.96 -14.72
C MET A 1 15.01 -19.65 -13.59
N PRO A 2 14.90 -20.48 -12.55
CA PRO A 2 14.12 -20.10 -11.38
C PRO A 2 14.65 -18.77 -10.82
N PRO A 3 13.80 -17.95 -10.19
CA PRO A 3 14.25 -16.72 -9.55
C PRO A 3 15.39 -17.01 -8.57
N PRO A 4 16.30 -16.05 -8.32
CA PRO A 4 17.50 -16.27 -7.49
C PRO A 4 17.19 -16.60 -6.02
N HIS A 5 15.94 -16.41 -5.59
CA HIS A 5 15.45 -16.80 -4.27
C HIS A 5 14.25 -17.72 -4.45
N ASP A 6 14.42 -18.97 -4.03
CA ASP A 6 13.34 -19.95 -3.92
C ASP A 6 12.52 -19.71 -2.63
N ALA A 7 11.49 -20.53 -2.42
CA ALA A 7 10.64 -20.45 -1.24
C ALA A 7 11.42 -20.63 0.09
N PRO A 8 10.99 -19.94 1.18
CA PRO A 8 9.87 -19.00 1.24
C PRO A 8 10.21 -17.62 0.64
N SER A 9 9.23 -17.02 -0.02
CA SER A 9 9.25 -15.64 -0.50
C SER A 9 9.37 -14.64 0.66
N ALA A 10 9.77 -13.40 0.34
CA ALA A 10 9.83 -12.32 1.32
C ALA A 10 8.48 -12.07 2.02
N ALA A 11 7.37 -12.19 1.30
CA ALA A 11 6.03 -12.07 1.88
C ALA A 11 5.77 -13.18 2.91
N GLU A 12 6.10 -14.44 2.58
CA GLU A 12 5.94 -15.58 3.50
C GLU A 12 6.82 -15.45 4.75
N LEU A 13 8.05 -14.97 4.60
CA LEU A 13 8.94 -14.68 5.72
C LEU A 13 8.37 -13.60 6.65
N VAL A 14 7.85 -12.50 6.08
CA VAL A 14 7.21 -11.42 6.85
C VAL A 14 5.97 -11.94 7.59
N THR A 15 5.12 -12.73 6.92
CA THR A 15 3.97 -13.38 7.55
C THR A 15 4.40 -14.27 8.71
N ALA A 16 5.40 -15.14 8.51
CA ALA A 16 5.89 -16.05 9.54
C ALA A 16 6.41 -15.31 10.78
N VAL A 17 7.18 -14.23 10.59
CA VAL A 17 7.68 -13.40 11.70
C VAL A 17 6.53 -12.72 12.43
N ARG A 18 5.54 -12.16 11.69
CA ARG A 18 4.37 -11.53 12.30
C ARG A 18 3.58 -12.53 13.15
N GLU A 19 3.35 -13.74 12.65
CA GLU A 19 2.63 -14.79 13.39
C GLU A 19 3.38 -15.27 14.63
N PHE A 20 4.70 -15.43 14.56
CA PHE A 20 5.53 -15.76 15.72
C PHE A 20 5.45 -14.65 16.79
N LEU A 21 5.55 -13.39 16.38
CA LEU A 21 5.41 -12.26 17.31
C LEU A 21 4.03 -12.26 17.98
N GLU A 22 2.97 -12.57 17.23
CA GLU A 22 1.59 -12.58 17.71
C GLU A 22 1.33 -13.74 18.69
N ARG A 23 1.76 -14.96 18.33
CA ARG A 23 1.38 -16.19 19.05
C ARG A 23 2.33 -16.52 20.19
N ASP A 24 3.64 -16.36 19.99
CA ASP A 24 4.65 -16.87 20.91
C ASP A 24 5.28 -15.76 21.76
N VAL A 25 5.39 -14.54 21.23
CA VAL A 25 6.08 -13.43 21.91
C VAL A 25 5.11 -12.54 22.67
N LEU A 26 4.08 -12.01 22.00
CA LEU A 26 3.16 -11.02 22.56
C LEU A 26 2.52 -11.42 23.90
N PRO A 27 2.09 -12.69 24.14
CA PRO A 27 1.47 -13.07 25.41
C PRO A 27 2.38 -12.93 26.63
N GLY A 28 3.70 -13.00 26.45
CA GLY A 28 4.69 -12.84 27.51
C GLY A 28 5.17 -11.40 27.74
N LEU A 29 4.67 -10.42 26.97
CA LEU A 29 5.11 -9.03 27.05
C LEU A 29 4.12 -8.16 27.81
N GLU A 30 4.66 -7.19 28.55
CA GLU A 30 3.88 -6.20 29.30
C GLU A 30 4.32 -4.76 29.00
N GLY A 31 3.47 -3.81 29.43
CA GLY A 31 3.76 -2.37 29.39
C GLY A 31 4.23 -1.87 28.03
N ARG A 32 5.35 -1.13 28.04
CA ARG A 32 5.90 -0.48 26.84
C ARG A 32 6.37 -1.48 25.78
N THR A 33 6.91 -2.62 26.18
CA THR A 33 7.41 -3.63 25.23
C THR A 33 6.26 -4.30 24.49
N ARG A 34 5.15 -4.58 25.17
CA ARG A 34 3.92 -5.07 24.53
C ARG A 34 3.39 -4.10 23.47
N PHE A 35 3.39 -2.81 23.78
CA PHE A 35 2.98 -1.78 22.83
C PHE A 35 3.88 -1.77 21.58
N HIS A 36 5.20 -1.80 21.76
CA HIS A 36 6.13 -1.82 20.63
C HIS A 36 5.99 -3.09 19.77
N ALA A 37 5.69 -4.24 20.37
CA ALA A 37 5.40 -5.47 19.62
C ALA A 37 4.14 -5.31 18.74
N LEU A 38 3.07 -4.69 19.26
CA LEU A 38 1.88 -4.38 18.45
C LEU A 38 2.20 -3.44 17.28
N VAL A 39 3.02 -2.42 17.51
CA VAL A 39 3.47 -1.49 16.45
C VAL A 39 4.28 -2.25 15.40
N ALA A 40 5.22 -3.11 15.81
CA ALA A 40 6.03 -3.90 14.91
C ALA A 40 5.18 -4.85 14.06
N MET A 41 4.20 -5.55 14.66
CA MET A 41 3.29 -6.41 13.92
C MET A 41 2.42 -5.64 12.92
N ASN A 42 1.97 -4.44 13.26
CA ASN A 42 1.25 -3.57 12.33
C ASN A 42 2.14 -3.18 11.14
N ALA A 43 3.38 -2.74 11.40
CA ALA A 43 4.34 -2.41 10.36
C ALA A 43 4.63 -3.61 9.44
N LEU A 44 4.81 -4.81 10.00
CA LEU A 44 4.97 -6.04 9.22
C LEU A 44 3.74 -6.34 8.36
N ALA A 45 2.53 -6.11 8.87
CA ALA A 45 1.31 -6.28 8.08
C ALA A 45 1.21 -5.26 6.92
N VAL A 46 1.70 -4.03 7.10
CA VAL A 46 1.81 -3.04 6.02
C VAL A 46 2.80 -3.52 4.95
N VAL A 47 4.00 -3.95 5.36
CA VAL A 47 5.03 -4.48 4.45
C VAL A 47 4.51 -5.70 3.68
N GLU A 48 3.81 -6.61 4.36
CA GLU A 48 3.19 -7.79 3.74
C GLU A 48 2.21 -7.39 2.62
N ARG A 49 1.37 -6.38 2.85
CA ARG A 49 0.44 -5.87 1.83
C ARG A 49 1.15 -5.13 0.71
N GLU A 50 2.18 -4.36 1.01
CA GLU A 50 2.99 -3.66 0.01
C GLU A 50 3.67 -4.64 -0.95
N ILE A 51 4.26 -5.73 -0.43
CA ILE A 51 4.88 -6.77 -1.26
C ILE A 51 3.84 -7.43 -2.18
N ARG A 52 2.62 -7.67 -1.67
CA ARG A 52 1.57 -8.36 -2.44
C ARG A 52 0.89 -7.47 -3.49
N LEU A 53 0.63 -6.21 -3.14
CA LEU A 53 -0.21 -5.31 -3.94
C LEU A 53 0.62 -4.28 -4.74
N GLY A 54 1.84 -3.98 -4.33
CA GLY A 54 2.59 -2.82 -4.82
C GLY A 54 2.86 -2.83 -6.32
N ALA A 55 3.21 -3.99 -6.89
CA ALA A 55 3.49 -4.10 -8.32
C ALA A 55 2.23 -3.88 -9.19
N GLU A 56 1.10 -4.44 -8.77
CA GLU A 56 -0.19 -4.27 -9.43
C GLU A 56 -0.66 -2.82 -9.32
N GLN A 57 -0.68 -2.26 -8.10
CA GLN A 57 -1.09 -0.87 -7.86
C GLN A 57 -0.20 0.14 -8.61
N ALA A 58 1.09 -0.12 -8.77
CA ALA A 58 1.98 0.72 -9.58
C ALA A 58 1.62 0.69 -11.07
N ALA A 59 1.29 -0.50 -11.61
CA ALA A 59 0.85 -0.64 -13.00
C ALA A 59 -0.51 0.03 -13.25
N GLU A 60 -1.44 -0.10 -12.32
CA GLU A 60 -2.74 0.58 -12.38
C GLU A 60 -2.59 2.10 -12.26
N HIS A 61 -1.70 2.59 -11.40
CA HIS A 61 -1.39 4.01 -11.28
C HIS A 61 -0.84 4.59 -12.58
N ALA A 62 0.11 3.89 -13.21
CA ALA A 62 0.64 4.28 -14.52
C ALA A 62 -0.46 4.32 -15.59
N THR A 63 -1.40 3.37 -15.56
CA THR A 63 -2.55 3.34 -16.47
C THR A 63 -3.46 4.55 -16.25
N ARG A 64 -3.82 4.87 -15.00
CA ARG A 64 -4.65 6.03 -14.66
C ARG A 64 -4.00 7.35 -15.10
N LEU A 65 -2.69 7.50 -14.91
CA LEU A 65 -1.95 8.66 -15.38
C LEU A 65 -2.00 8.80 -16.91
N LYS A 66 -1.80 7.68 -17.62
CA LYS A 66 -1.88 7.64 -19.08
C LYS A 66 -3.27 8.03 -19.60
N ASP A 67 -4.33 7.52 -18.97
CA ASP A 67 -5.72 7.81 -19.36
C ASP A 67 -6.05 9.30 -19.16
N LEU A 68 -5.51 9.91 -18.10
CA LEU A 68 -5.61 11.36 -17.89
C LEU A 68 -4.75 12.18 -18.87
N GLY A 69 -3.79 11.56 -19.55
CA GLY A 69 -2.88 12.19 -20.51
C GLY A 69 -1.56 12.69 -19.91
N TYR A 70 -1.15 12.18 -18.75
CA TYR A 70 0.05 12.62 -18.03
C TYR A 70 1.07 11.50 -17.87
N ARG A 71 2.35 11.88 -17.89
CA ARG A 71 3.47 10.92 -17.76
C ARG A 71 3.76 10.52 -16.32
N ASP A 72 3.51 11.42 -15.37
CA ASP A 72 3.83 11.28 -13.96
C ASP A 72 2.95 12.19 -13.09
N ASP A 73 3.00 11.98 -11.78
CA ASP A 73 2.27 12.77 -10.79
C ASP A 73 2.66 14.25 -10.79
N ALA A 74 3.91 14.57 -11.14
CA ALA A 74 4.39 15.95 -11.20
C ALA A 74 3.70 16.74 -12.32
N ALA A 75 3.58 16.13 -13.52
CA ALA A 75 2.84 16.71 -14.63
C ALA A 75 1.34 16.83 -14.32
N LEU A 76 0.73 15.78 -13.75
CA LEU A 76 -0.67 15.83 -13.34
C LEU A 76 -0.93 16.95 -12.31
N ALA A 77 -0.08 17.06 -11.29
CA ALA A 77 -0.22 18.09 -10.26
C ALA A 77 -0.06 19.51 -10.82
N ALA A 78 0.80 19.71 -11.82
CA ALA A 78 0.94 20.99 -12.50
C ALA A 78 -0.34 21.37 -13.26
N ALA A 79 -0.92 20.43 -14.01
CA ALA A 79 -2.15 20.63 -14.76
C ALA A 79 -3.37 20.89 -13.85
N ILE A 80 -3.47 20.19 -12.72
CA ILE A 80 -4.50 20.47 -11.70
C ILE A 80 -4.39 21.92 -11.20
N ARG A 81 -3.18 22.40 -10.91
CA ARG A 81 -2.97 23.79 -10.45
C ARG A 81 -3.24 24.82 -11.54
N ALA A 82 -3.04 24.47 -12.81
CA ALA A 82 -3.33 25.33 -13.95
C ALA A 82 -4.83 25.41 -14.30
N GLY A 83 -5.65 24.49 -13.77
CA GLY A 83 -7.08 24.38 -14.10
C GLY A 83 -7.36 23.58 -15.39
N ASP A 84 -6.34 22.94 -15.97
CA ASP A 84 -6.44 22.24 -17.26
C ASP A 84 -7.40 21.02 -17.21
N LEU A 85 -7.76 20.57 -16.00
CA LEU A 85 -8.63 19.42 -15.75
C LEU A 85 -10.03 19.82 -15.21
N ASP A 86 -10.36 21.11 -15.15
CA ASP A 86 -11.64 21.57 -14.57
C ASP A 86 -12.85 21.02 -15.35
N ALA A 87 -12.75 20.92 -16.68
CA ALA A 87 -13.77 20.30 -17.52
C ALA A 87 -13.84 18.76 -17.39
N ARG A 88 -12.79 18.13 -16.84
CA ARG A 88 -12.68 16.67 -16.62
C ARG A 88 -12.69 16.30 -15.14
N HIS A 89 -13.27 17.16 -14.29
CA HIS A 89 -13.18 17.02 -12.83
C HIS A 89 -13.69 15.67 -12.30
N ALA A 90 -14.76 15.11 -12.88
CA ALA A 90 -15.30 13.81 -12.47
C ALA A 90 -14.31 12.66 -12.72
N GLU A 91 -13.65 12.69 -13.87
CA GLU A 91 -12.63 11.70 -14.26
C GLU A 91 -11.41 11.81 -13.34
N LEU A 92 -10.91 13.04 -13.11
CA LEU A 92 -9.82 13.31 -12.18
C LEU A 92 -10.15 12.80 -10.77
N LYS A 93 -11.35 13.11 -10.27
CA LYS A 93 -11.78 12.68 -8.93
C LYS A 93 -11.82 11.15 -8.81
N SER A 94 -12.30 10.46 -9.85
CA SER A 94 -12.33 9.00 -9.89
C SER A 94 -10.91 8.41 -9.82
N ALA A 95 -9.98 8.92 -10.63
CA ALA A 95 -8.60 8.47 -10.65
C ALA A 95 -7.89 8.69 -9.30
N LEU A 96 -8.07 9.87 -8.68
CA LEU A 96 -7.51 10.18 -7.36
C LEU A 96 -8.12 9.30 -6.26
N ALA A 97 -9.43 9.05 -6.30
CA ALA A 97 -10.10 8.17 -5.34
C ALA A 97 -9.58 6.73 -5.43
N ALA A 98 -9.36 6.22 -6.65
CA ALA A 98 -8.74 4.91 -6.85
C ALA A 98 -7.31 4.86 -6.28
N ALA A 99 -6.47 5.86 -6.57
CA ALA A 99 -5.12 5.92 -6.02
C ALA A 99 -5.09 6.03 -4.48
N VAL A 100 -6.06 6.71 -3.87
CA VAL A 100 -6.21 6.75 -2.40
C VAL A 100 -6.67 5.40 -1.86
N ARG A 101 -7.61 4.74 -2.52
CA ARG A 101 -8.05 3.38 -2.13
C ARG A 101 -6.88 2.41 -2.13
N ASP A 102 -6.02 2.45 -3.14
CA ASP A 102 -4.81 1.61 -3.22
C ASP A 102 -3.88 1.83 -2.03
N LYS A 103 -3.63 3.11 -1.68
CA LYS A 103 -2.83 3.48 -0.50
C LYS A 103 -3.47 3.00 0.81
N LEU A 104 -4.79 3.06 0.93
CA LEU A 104 -5.51 2.59 2.12
C LEU A 104 -5.47 1.07 2.23
N LEU A 105 -5.59 0.32 1.13
CA LEU A 105 -5.42 -1.13 1.13
C LEU A 105 -4.06 -1.56 1.69
N VAL A 106 -3.00 -0.77 1.46
CA VAL A 106 -1.68 -1.07 2.02
C VAL A 106 -1.54 -0.56 3.46
N SER A 107 -1.86 0.70 3.70
CA SER A 107 -1.59 1.35 5.00
C SER A 107 -2.57 0.92 6.10
N ASN A 108 -3.87 0.96 5.84
CA ASN A 108 -4.90 0.59 6.81
C ASN A 108 -6.24 0.28 6.11
N PRO A 109 -6.51 -0.99 5.77
CA PRO A 109 -7.72 -1.40 5.07
C PRO A 109 -9.03 -1.07 5.79
N ALA A 110 -9.01 -0.93 7.12
CA ALA A 110 -10.22 -0.69 7.92
C ALA A 110 -10.94 0.62 7.56
N TYR A 111 -10.25 1.57 6.92
CA TYR A 111 -10.88 2.80 6.40
C TYR A 111 -11.75 2.58 5.16
N LEU A 112 -11.77 1.37 4.59
CA LEU A 112 -12.58 1.03 3.42
C LEU A 112 -13.89 0.30 3.78
N ASP A 113 -14.06 -0.10 5.04
CA ASP A 113 -15.21 -0.87 5.55
C ASP A 113 -16.38 0.04 5.98
N GLY A 114 -16.48 1.24 5.40
CA GLY A 114 -17.47 2.27 5.74
C GLY A 114 -18.93 1.88 5.47
#